data_AF-A0A7K3HJU3-F1
#
_entry.id   AF-A0A7K3HJU3-F1
#
_cell.length_a   1.000
_cell.length_b   1.000
_cell.length_c   1.000
_cell.angle_alpha   90.00
_cell.angle_beta   90.00
_cell.angle_gamma   90.00
#
_symmetry.space_group_name_H-M   'P 1'
#
loop_
_entity.id
_entity.type
_entity.pdbx_description
1 polymer ?
#
loop_
_entity_poly.entity_id
_entity_poly.type
_entity_poly.pdbx_seq_one_letter_code
_entity_poly.pdbx_strand_id
1 'polypeptide(L)'
;PGLAAGGETEGRRRAAAWLRNGLAAYEDRHDDMAGDATSRLSPHLHFGTVSAAELAHRARKAGGPGADAFVRQLCWRDFHHQVLAARPAAAHADYRTRHDHWRTGPEAAADIAAWKEGRTGYPVVDAAMRQLAHEGWTHNRGRLLAASFLSKTLYVDWRTGARHFLEWLVDGDLANNQLNWQWVAGTGTDTRPHRVLNPVAQGRRFDPGGAYVRRWVPELADVERRFVHEPWRMAAAERARYGYPEPVIGLAEGLARFKRARGRD
;
A
#
# COMPACT_ATOMS: atom_id res chain seq x y z
N PRO A 1 -18.02 -3.08 -8.57
CA PRO A 1 -17.14 -2.95 -7.37
C PRO A 1 -17.17 -4.25 -6.55
N GLY A 2 -16.01 -4.89 -6.33
CA GLY A 2 -15.84 -6.09 -5.52
C GLY A 2 -15.75 -5.77 -4.02
N LEU A 3 -16.61 -4.87 -3.53
CA LEU A 3 -16.56 -4.38 -2.15
C LEU A 3 -16.83 -5.51 -1.15
N ALA A 4 -16.16 -5.45 0.00
CA ALA A 4 -16.42 -6.37 1.09
C ALA A 4 -17.84 -6.20 1.65
N ALA A 5 -18.50 -7.32 1.97
CA ALA A 5 -19.76 -7.30 2.70
C ALA A 5 -19.57 -6.66 4.10
N GLY A 6 -20.51 -5.80 4.49
CA GLY A 6 -20.45 -5.04 5.75
C GLY A 6 -21.34 -5.58 6.87
N GLY A 7 -21.31 -4.89 8.01
CA GLY A 7 -22.16 -5.17 9.18
C GLY A 7 -21.53 -6.09 10.23
N GLU A 8 -22.08 -6.06 11.45
CA GLU A 8 -21.59 -6.85 12.59
C GLU A 8 -21.62 -8.36 12.32
N THR A 9 -22.71 -8.88 11.74
CA THR A 9 -22.84 -10.32 11.47
C THR A 9 -21.68 -10.82 10.58
N GLU A 10 -21.38 -10.09 9.50
CA GLU A 10 -20.27 -10.43 8.61
C GLU A 10 -18.91 -10.22 9.28
N GLY A 11 -18.74 -9.13 10.03
CA GLY A 11 -17.52 -8.86 10.79
C GLY A 11 -17.19 -9.96 11.79
N ARG A 12 -18.18 -10.42 12.55
CA ARG A 12 -18.08 -11.54 13.51
C ARG A 12 -17.72 -12.85 12.80
N ARG A 13 -18.37 -13.14 11.66
CA ARG A 13 -18.08 -14.33 10.85
C ARG A 13 -16.63 -14.33 10.38
N ARG A 14 -16.16 -13.21 9.83
CA ARG A 14 -14.75 -13.04 9.38
C ARG A 14 -13.77 -13.13 10.54
N ALA A 15 -14.05 -12.47 11.66
CA ALA A 15 -13.20 -12.52 12.85
C ALA A 15 -13.03 -13.94 13.37
N ALA A 16 -14.13 -14.70 13.45
CA ALA A 16 -14.10 -16.10 13.87
C ALA A 16 -13.31 -16.98 12.90
N ALA A 17 -13.48 -16.79 11.58
CA ALA A 17 -12.72 -17.53 10.58
C ALA A 17 -11.22 -17.20 10.63
N TRP A 18 -10.87 -15.92 10.77
CA TRP A 18 -9.49 -15.44 10.90
C TRP A 18 -8.78 -16.06 12.11
N LEU A 19 -9.41 -15.97 13.29
CA LEU A 19 -8.84 -16.48 14.53
C LEU A 19 -8.66 -18.01 14.52
N ARG A 20 -9.53 -18.75 13.81
CA ARG A 20 -9.42 -20.21 13.70
C ARG A 20 -8.35 -20.66 12.70
N ASN A 21 -8.29 -20.02 11.53
CA ASN A 21 -7.59 -20.59 10.38
C ASN A 21 -6.39 -19.75 9.90
N GLY A 22 -6.44 -18.43 10.08
CA GLY A 22 -5.42 -17.52 9.53
C GLY A 22 -4.32 -17.15 10.51
N LEU A 23 -4.64 -17.09 11.80
CA LEU A 23 -3.77 -16.52 12.82
C LEU A 23 -2.41 -17.20 12.92
N ALA A 24 -2.37 -18.54 12.92
CA ALA A 24 -1.14 -19.31 13.15
C ALA A 24 -0.04 -19.03 12.11
N ALA A 25 -0.42 -18.89 10.83
CA ALA A 25 0.51 -18.67 9.72
C ALA A 25 0.77 -17.18 9.42
N TYR A 26 0.21 -16.26 10.23
CA TYR A 26 0.20 -14.85 9.88
C TYR A 26 1.60 -14.23 9.82
N GLU A 27 2.49 -14.55 10.77
CA GLU A 27 3.86 -13.99 10.78
C GLU A 27 4.61 -14.34 9.49
N ASP A 28 4.43 -15.54 8.95
CA ASP A 28 5.15 -15.99 7.75
C ASP A 28 4.50 -15.50 6.45
N ARG A 29 3.19 -15.25 6.46
CA ARG A 29 2.41 -15.04 5.23
C ARG A 29 1.86 -13.64 5.04
N HIS A 30 1.93 -12.75 6.04
CA HIS A 30 1.32 -11.42 5.96
C HIS A 30 1.90 -10.51 4.87
N ASP A 31 3.05 -10.87 4.31
CA ASP A 31 3.74 -10.13 3.26
C ASP A 31 3.52 -10.69 1.85
N ASP A 32 2.93 -11.89 1.72
CA ASP A 32 2.59 -12.53 0.45
C ASP A 32 1.35 -11.87 -0.17
N MET A 33 1.58 -11.02 -1.17
CA MET A 33 0.52 -10.27 -1.83
C MET A 33 -0.44 -11.15 -2.63
N ALA A 34 0.06 -12.25 -3.20
CA ALA A 34 -0.75 -13.15 -4.03
C ALA A 34 -1.63 -14.06 -3.17
N GLY A 35 -1.11 -14.49 -2.03
CA GLY A 35 -1.75 -15.43 -1.11
C GLY A 35 -2.91 -14.85 -0.29
N ASP A 36 -3.04 -13.52 -0.22
CA ASP A 36 -4.14 -12.82 0.47
C ASP A 36 -4.37 -13.33 1.91
N ALA A 37 -3.28 -13.64 2.62
CA ALA A 37 -3.29 -14.31 3.91
C ALA A 37 -3.44 -13.33 5.09
N THR A 38 -4.24 -12.28 4.92
CA THR A 38 -4.51 -11.27 5.96
C THR A 38 -5.95 -11.36 6.46
N SER A 39 -6.23 -10.74 7.61
CA SER A 39 -7.54 -10.83 8.24
C SER A 39 -8.68 -10.21 7.43
N ARG A 40 -8.36 -9.25 6.54
CA ARG A 40 -9.35 -8.37 5.89
C ARG A 40 -10.38 -7.76 6.86
N LEU A 41 -9.98 -7.56 8.13
CA LEU A 41 -10.84 -7.00 9.18
C LEU A 41 -10.80 -5.47 9.28
N SER A 42 -9.93 -4.79 8.51
CA SER A 42 -9.76 -3.34 8.60
C SER A 42 -11.05 -2.54 8.40
N PRO A 43 -11.99 -2.89 7.49
CA PRO A 43 -13.24 -2.15 7.37
C PRO A 43 -14.13 -2.36 8.60
N HIS A 44 -14.16 -3.58 9.13
CA HIS A 44 -14.96 -3.91 10.30
C HIS A 44 -14.46 -3.23 11.58
N LEU A 45 -13.15 -3.07 11.71
CA LEU A 45 -12.49 -2.31 12.76
C LEU A 45 -12.77 -0.81 12.63
N HIS A 46 -12.79 -0.27 11.40
CA HIS A 46 -13.10 1.13 11.14
C HIS A 46 -14.55 1.48 11.53
N PHE A 47 -15.51 0.66 11.11
CA PHE A 47 -16.93 0.87 11.42
C PHE A 47 -17.35 0.36 12.82
N GLY A 48 -16.43 -0.14 13.64
CA GLY A 48 -16.73 -0.63 14.99
C GLY A 48 -17.59 -1.89 15.05
N THR A 49 -17.79 -2.58 13.92
CA THR A 49 -18.56 -3.84 13.83
C THR A 49 -17.83 -5.03 14.45
N VAL A 50 -16.53 -4.89 14.75
CA VAL A 50 -15.72 -5.82 15.54
C VAL A 50 -14.80 -5.02 16.46
N SER A 51 -14.67 -5.44 17.72
CA SER A 51 -13.80 -4.79 18.71
C SER A 51 -12.33 -5.20 18.54
N ALA A 52 -11.42 -4.21 18.45
CA ALA A 52 -9.97 -4.44 18.44
C ALA A 52 -9.48 -5.09 19.74
N ALA A 53 -10.04 -4.69 20.89
CA ALA A 53 -9.67 -5.23 22.20
C ALA A 53 -10.06 -6.71 22.33
N GLU A 54 -11.24 -7.09 21.81
CA GLU A 54 -11.66 -8.49 21.75
C GLU A 54 -10.71 -9.31 20.88
N LEU A 55 -10.40 -8.83 19.67
CA LEU A 55 -9.49 -9.51 18.76
C LEU A 55 -8.10 -9.70 19.40
N ALA A 56 -7.58 -8.68 20.07
CA ALA A 56 -6.30 -8.76 20.76
C ALA A 56 -6.33 -9.78 21.91
N HIS A 57 -7.38 -9.77 22.74
CA HIS A 57 -7.53 -10.73 23.84
C HIS A 57 -7.61 -12.17 23.32
N ARG A 58 -8.45 -12.41 22.30
CA ARG A 58 -8.63 -13.74 21.70
C ARG A 58 -7.37 -14.24 20.99
N ALA A 59 -6.64 -13.36 20.30
CA ALA A 59 -5.37 -13.70 19.68
C ALA A 59 -4.32 -14.05 20.74
N ARG A 60 -4.17 -13.24 21.80
CA ARG A 60 -3.25 -13.54 22.92
C ARG A 60 -3.56 -14.88 23.60
N LYS A 61 -4.84 -15.21 23.75
CA LYS A 61 -5.25 -16.51 24.29
C LYS A 61 -4.85 -17.68 23.40
N ALA A 62 -4.89 -17.50 22.07
CA ALA A 62 -4.41 -18.51 21.12
C ALA A 62 -2.87 -18.66 21.17
N GLY A 63 -2.16 -17.54 21.32
CA GLY A 63 -0.71 -17.51 21.45
C GLY A 63 0.05 -17.84 20.16
N GLY A 64 1.38 -17.74 20.23
CA GLY A 64 2.30 -18.06 19.14
C GLY A 64 2.64 -16.89 18.22
N PRO A 65 3.64 -17.06 17.32
CA PRO A 65 4.22 -15.97 16.55
C PRO A 65 3.21 -15.19 15.71
N GLY A 66 2.30 -15.90 15.03
CA GLY A 66 1.26 -15.26 14.23
C GLY A 66 0.23 -14.47 15.06
N ALA A 67 -0.04 -14.89 16.30
CA ALA A 67 -0.88 -14.12 17.21
C ALA A 67 -0.20 -12.83 17.66
N ASP A 68 1.08 -12.90 18.03
CA ASP A 68 1.87 -11.73 18.44
C ASP A 68 2.02 -10.73 17.29
N ALA A 69 2.25 -11.24 16.08
CA ALA A 69 2.29 -10.46 14.85
C ALA A 69 0.98 -9.71 14.59
N PHE A 70 -0.16 -10.39 14.74
CA PHE A 70 -1.48 -9.81 14.55
C PHE A 70 -1.79 -8.74 15.61
N VAL A 71 -1.50 -9.02 16.88
CA VAL A 71 -1.66 -8.06 17.98
C VAL A 71 -0.80 -6.82 17.74
N ARG A 72 0.43 -6.98 17.25
CA ARG A 72 1.32 -5.87 16.88
C ARG A 72 0.70 -4.97 15.80
N GLN A 73 -0.04 -5.51 14.84
CA GLN A 73 -0.76 -4.69 13.85
C GLN A 73 -1.94 -3.92 14.48
N LEU A 74 -2.65 -4.50 15.44
CA LEU A 74 -3.68 -3.78 16.21
C LEU A 74 -3.05 -2.66 17.05
N CYS A 75 -1.86 -2.88 17.61
CA CYS A 75 -1.12 -1.82 18.30
C CYS A 75 -0.69 -0.69 17.36
N TRP A 76 -0.33 -0.99 16.11
CA TRP A 76 -0.05 0.05 15.11
C TRP A 76 -1.27 0.94 14.82
N ARG A 77 -2.46 0.35 14.75
CA ARG A 77 -3.71 1.10 14.65
C ARG A 77 -3.86 2.10 15.80
N ASP A 78 -3.75 1.62 17.03
CA ASP A 78 -3.96 2.46 18.21
C ASP A 78 -2.85 3.50 18.38
N PHE A 79 -1.60 3.15 18.02
CA PHE A 79 -0.48 4.09 17.98
C PHE A 79 -0.79 5.28 17.07
N HIS A 80 -1.31 5.05 15.86
CA HIS A 80 -1.68 6.15 14.96
C HIS A 80 -2.81 7.03 15.54
N HIS A 81 -3.83 6.43 16.16
CA HIS A 81 -4.86 7.22 16.85
C HIS A 81 -4.27 8.08 17.98
N GLN A 82 -3.37 7.53 18.79
CA GLN A 82 -2.72 8.26 19.88
C GLN A 82 -1.84 9.40 19.36
N VAL A 83 -1.05 9.16 18.31
CA VAL A 83 -0.22 10.19 17.68
C VAL A 83 -1.09 11.31 17.12
N LEU A 84 -2.16 11.00 16.39
CA LEU A 84 -3.03 12.03 15.84
C LEU A 84 -3.75 12.82 16.93
N ALA A 85 -4.22 12.16 18.00
CA ALA A 85 -4.83 12.82 19.15
C ALA A 85 -3.85 13.79 19.82
N ALA A 86 -2.59 13.39 19.99
CA ALA A 86 -1.55 14.23 20.59
C ALA A 86 -1.04 15.33 19.64
N ARG A 87 -1.14 15.14 18.32
CA ARG A 87 -0.61 16.04 17.28
C ARG A 87 -1.61 16.20 16.13
N PRO A 88 -2.76 16.89 16.34
CA PRO A 88 -3.82 17.00 15.35
C PRO A 88 -3.37 17.61 14.01
N ALA A 89 -2.40 18.52 14.04
CA ALA A 89 -1.82 19.13 12.84
C ALA A 89 -1.23 18.09 11.87
N ALA A 90 -0.80 16.92 12.35
CA ALA A 90 -0.29 15.84 11.50
C ALA A 90 -1.35 15.28 10.53
N ALA A 91 -2.64 15.58 10.71
CA ALA A 91 -3.65 15.27 9.70
C ALA A 91 -3.45 16.04 8.38
N HIS A 92 -2.81 17.21 8.42
CA HIS A 92 -2.74 18.13 7.28
C HIS A 92 -1.35 18.69 7.02
N ALA A 93 -0.46 18.68 8.01
CA ALA A 93 0.91 19.18 7.95
C ALA A 93 1.91 18.03 8.09
N ASP A 94 3.13 18.25 7.60
CA ASP A 94 4.22 17.31 7.81
C ASP A 94 4.54 17.27 9.31
N TYR A 95 4.42 16.10 9.93
CA TYR A 95 4.74 15.93 11.35
C TYR A 95 6.20 16.26 11.64
N ARG A 96 7.10 15.84 10.75
CA ARG A 96 8.51 16.20 10.69
C ARG A 96 8.82 16.73 9.30
N THR A 97 8.65 18.03 9.12
CA THR A 97 9.09 18.69 7.90
C THR A 97 10.59 18.52 7.70
N ARG A 98 11.00 18.41 6.45
CA ARG A 98 12.40 18.41 6.01
C ARG A 98 12.65 19.49 4.96
N HIS A 99 11.84 20.54 5.00
CA HIS A 99 11.80 21.57 3.95
C HIS A 99 11.48 20.96 2.58
N ASP A 100 10.49 20.06 2.56
CA ASP A 100 10.13 19.33 1.36
C ASP A 100 9.42 20.21 0.35
N HIS A 101 10.04 20.35 -0.83
CA HIS A 101 9.44 21.00 -1.98
C HIS A 101 8.71 19.95 -2.83
N TRP A 102 7.50 19.60 -2.40
CA TRP A 102 6.67 18.61 -3.08
C TRP A 102 6.25 19.07 -4.48
N ARG A 103 6.30 18.17 -5.48
CA ARG A 103 5.74 18.45 -6.80
C ARG A 103 4.21 18.49 -6.71
N THR A 104 3.61 19.53 -7.30
CA THR A 104 2.17 19.77 -7.24
C THR A 104 1.65 20.42 -8.52
N GLY A 105 0.33 20.48 -8.71
CA GLY A 105 -0.26 21.22 -9.82
C GLY A 105 0.05 20.65 -11.22
N PRO A 106 0.12 21.50 -12.26
CA PRO A 106 0.24 21.05 -13.65
C PRO A 106 1.48 20.19 -13.94
N GLU A 107 2.61 20.48 -13.29
CA GLU A 107 3.86 19.72 -13.48
C GLU A 107 3.78 18.26 -13.00
N ALA A 108 2.85 17.95 -12.08
CA ALA A 108 2.66 16.62 -11.52
C ALA A 108 1.38 15.94 -12.04
N ALA A 109 0.54 16.66 -12.80
CA ALA A 109 -0.81 16.22 -13.14
C ALA A 109 -0.83 14.89 -13.92
N ALA A 110 0.05 14.75 -14.92
CA ALA A 110 0.15 13.52 -15.71
C ALA A 110 0.62 12.32 -14.88
N ASP A 111 1.65 12.51 -14.05
CA ASP A 111 2.16 11.48 -13.13
C ASP A 111 1.10 11.04 -12.11
N ILE A 112 0.34 12.00 -11.56
CA ILE A 112 -0.76 11.75 -10.63
C ILE A 112 -1.88 10.97 -11.30
N ALA A 113 -2.28 11.34 -12.53
CA ALA A 113 -3.33 10.65 -13.27
C ALA A 113 -2.92 9.20 -13.57
N ALA A 114 -1.73 9.00 -14.10
CA ALA A 114 -1.20 7.66 -14.37
C ALA A 114 -1.12 6.81 -13.09
N TRP A 115 -0.73 7.39 -11.97
CA TRP A 115 -0.72 6.70 -10.67
C TRP A 115 -2.12 6.33 -10.19
N LYS A 116 -3.08 7.27 -10.20
CA LYS A 116 -4.47 7.01 -9.78
C LYS A 116 -5.14 5.91 -10.61
N GLU A 117 -4.85 5.86 -11.90
CA GLU A 117 -5.46 4.90 -12.84
C GLU A 117 -4.73 3.55 -12.89
N GLY A 118 -3.59 3.41 -12.21
CA GLY A 118 -2.76 2.21 -12.32
C GLY A 118 -2.22 2.00 -13.75
N ARG A 119 -1.66 3.07 -14.32
CA ARG A 119 -1.01 3.12 -15.65
C ARG A 119 0.40 3.70 -15.57
N THR A 120 1.11 3.46 -14.48
CA THR A 120 2.48 3.96 -14.25
C THR A 120 3.54 3.24 -15.06
N GLY A 121 3.21 2.06 -15.61
CA GLY A 121 4.15 1.17 -16.26
C GLY A 121 4.98 0.33 -15.27
N TYR A 122 4.70 0.43 -13.96
CA TYR A 122 5.26 -0.43 -12.91
C TYR A 122 4.19 -1.42 -12.41
N PRO A 123 4.26 -2.71 -12.81
CA PRO A 123 3.13 -3.64 -12.67
C PRO A 123 2.63 -3.84 -11.24
N VAL A 124 3.51 -3.88 -10.25
CA VAL A 124 3.11 -4.06 -8.83
C VAL A 124 2.41 -2.82 -8.26
N VAL A 125 2.78 -1.62 -8.74
CA VAL A 125 2.11 -0.36 -8.34
C VAL A 125 0.75 -0.29 -9.01
N ASP A 126 0.70 -0.59 -10.31
CA ASP A 126 -0.53 -0.57 -11.09
C ASP A 126 -1.54 -1.60 -10.58
N ALA A 127 -1.08 -2.80 -10.23
CA ALA A 127 -1.90 -3.83 -9.59
C ALA A 127 -2.50 -3.33 -8.27
N ALA A 128 -1.72 -2.64 -7.42
CA ALA A 128 -2.22 -2.11 -6.15
C ALA A 128 -3.28 -1.02 -6.33
N MET A 129 -3.11 -0.15 -7.32
CA MET A 129 -4.05 0.93 -7.63
C MET A 129 -5.33 0.40 -8.27
N ARG A 130 -5.24 -0.60 -9.14
CA ARG A 130 -6.40 -1.28 -9.73
C ARG A 130 -7.16 -2.12 -8.72
N GLN A 131 -6.47 -2.78 -7.78
CA GLN A 131 -7.10 -3.45 -6.64
C GLN A 131 -7.89 -2.43 -5.80
N LEU A 132 -7.29 -1.29 -5.45
CA LEU A 132 -7.94 -0.23 -4.69
C LEU A 132 -9.24 0.22 -5.36
N ALA A 133 -9.19 0.53 -6.67
CA ALA A 133 -10.37 0.98 -7.42
C ALA A 133 -11.47 -0.11 -7.52
N HIS A 134 -11.08 -1.39 -7.58
CA HIS A 134 -12.03 -2.49 -7.72
C HIS A 134 -12.68 -2.89 -6.39
N GLU A 135 -11.87 -3.12 -5.34
CA GLU A 135 -12.30 -3.68 -4.05
C GLU A 135 -12.61 -2.60 -3.00
N GLY A 136 -12.23 -1.34 -3.23
CA GLY A 136 -12.16 -0.33 -2.17
C GLY A 136 -11.19 -0.73 -1.05
N TRP A 137 -10.24 -1.62 -1.35
CA TRP A 137 -9.26 -2.17 -0.44
C TRP A 137 -8.01 -2.53 -1.22
N THR A 138 -6.85 -2.48 -0.59
CA THR A 138 -5.62 -3.02 -1.19
C THR A 138 -4.72 -3.54 -0.09
N HIS A 139 -3.90 -4.56 -0.44
CA HIS A 139 -2.98 -5.19 0.50
C HIS A 139 -2.01 -4.17 1.10
N ASN A 140 -1.64 -4.30 2.37
CA ASN A 140 -0.76 -3.33 3.05
C ASN A 140 0.57 -3.12 2.30
N ARG A 141 1.16 -4.19 1.76
CA ARG A 141 2.35 -4.09 0.91
C ARG A 141 2.09 -3.28 -0.36
N GLY A 142 0.92 -3.46 -0.99
CA GLY A 142 0.47 -2.66 -2.13
C GLY A 142 0.35 -1.18 -1.78
N ARG A 143 -0.26 -0.85 -0.64
CA ARG A 143 -0.34 0.53 -0.11
C ARG A 143 1.03 1.16 0.02
N LEU A 144 1.98 0.45 0.65
CA LEU A 144 3.34 0.91 0.86
C LEU A 144 4.08 1.15 -0.47
N LEU A 145 3.92 0.28 -1.45
CA LEU A 145 4.55 0.43 -2.77
C LEU A 145 3.94 1.59 -3.56
N ALA A 146 2.62 1.69 -3.60
CA ALA A 146 1.93 2.80 -4.26
C ALA A 146 2.28 4.14 -3.62
N ALA A 147 2.28 4.22 -2.28
CA ALA A 147 2.64 5.43 -1.55
C ALA A 147 4.12 5.80 -1.73
N SER A 148 5.03 4.82 -1.73
CA SER A 148 6.46 5.07 -1.93
C SER A 148 6.72 5.52 -3.36
N PHE A 149 6.05 4.91 -4.35
CA PHE A 149 6.18 5.33 -5.74
C PHE A 149 5.74 6.78 -5.93
N LEU A 150 4.59 7.17 -5.38
CA LEU A 150 4.09 8.55 -5.48
C LEU A 150 5.01 9.56 -4.76
N SER A 151 5.32 9.32 -3.48
CA SER A 151 6.00 10.29 -2.62
C SER A 151 7.54 10.28 -2.72
N LYS A 152 8.13 9.17 -3.16
CA LYS A 152 9.59 9.02 -3.26
C LYS A 152 10.08 8.96 -4.70
N THR A 153 9.41 8.22 -5.58
CA THR A 153 9.86 8.08 -6.97
C THR A 153 9.39 9.24 -7.84
N LEU A 154 8.08 9.54 -7.83
CA LEU A 154 7.52 10.68 -8.55
C LEU A 154 7.74 12.01 -7.79
N TYR A 155 7.98 11.94 -6.48
CA TYR A 155 8.16 13.08 -5.59
C TYR A 155 6.96 14.05 -5.54
N VAL A 156 5.77 13.49 -5.62
CA VAL A 156 4.49 14.22 -5.50
C VAL A 156 4.11 14.36 -4.03
N ASP A 157 3.42 15.45 -3.69
CA ASP A 157 2.88 15.66 -2.33
C ASP A 157 2.05 14.45 -1.87
N TRP A 158 2.47 13.85 -0.76
CA TRP A 158 1.83 12.69 -0.17
C TRP A 158 0.34 12.91 0.13
N ARG A 159 -0.08 14.16 0.39
CA ARG A 159 -1.49 14.53 0.63
C ARG A 159 -2.39 14.23 -0.57
N THR A 160 -1.84 14.27 -1.78
CA THR A 160 -2.57 13.91 -3.00
C THR A 160 -2.95 12.45 -3.00
N GLY A 161 -1.99 11.57 -2.67
CA GLY A 161 -2.23 10.15 -2.54
C GLY A 161 -3.11 9.80 -1.35
N ALA A 162 -2.90 10.47 -0.22
CA ALA A 162 -3.67 10.27 0.99
C ALA A 162 -5.16 10.58 0.82
N ARG A 163 -5.48 11.69 0.15
CA ARG A 163 -6.86 12.04 -0.21
C ARG A 163 -7.47 11.03 -1.18
N HIS A 164 -6.73 10.62 -2.21
CA HIS A 164 -7.21 9.59 -3.13
C HIS A 164 -7.49 8.26 -2.42
N PHE A 165 -6.65 7.86 -1.46
CA PHE A 165 -6.91 6.66 -0.68
C PHE A 165 -8.16 6.79 0.19
N LEU A 166 -8.42 7.94 0.80
CA LEU A 166 -9.67 8.18 1.55
C LEU A 166 -10.92 8.20 0.67
N GLU A 167 -10.81 8.56 -0.62
CA GLU A 167 -11.93 8.50 -1.58
C GLU A 167 -12.34 7.06 -1.89
N TRP A 168 -11.39 6.11 -1.90
CA TRP A 168 -11.63 4.74 -2.36
C TRP A 168 -11.66 3.69 -1.24
N LEU A 169 -10.91 3.88 -0.16
CA LEU A 169 -10.79 2.88 0.90
C LEU A 169 -12.05 2.76 1.73
N VAL A 170 -12.63 1.55 1.75
CA VAL A 170 -13.70 1.18 2.69
C VAL A 170 -13.21 1.10 4.14
N ASP A 171 -11.88 1.03 4.33
CA ASP A 171 -11.22 1.16 5.64
C ASP A 171 -10.51 2.51 5.82
N GLY A 172 -10.98 3.55 5.12
CA GLY A 172 -10.43 4.90 5.13
C GLY A 172 -10.50 5.60 6.48
N ASP A 173 -9.58 5.26 7.38
CA ASP A 173 -9.41 5.90 8.69
C ASP A 173 -8.38 7.04 8.61
N LEU A 174 -8.75 8.25 9.05
CA LEU A 174 -7.89 9.43 8.94
C LEU A 174 -6.54 9.24 9.67
N ALA A 175 -6.56 8.71 10.90
CA ALA A 175 -5.34 8.56 11.69
C ALA A 175 -4.36 7.58 11.03
N ASN A 176 -4.87 6.40 10.68
CA ASN A 176 -4.08 5.36 10.05
C ASN A 176 -3.63 5.76 8.65
N ASN A 177 -4.50 6.38 7.85
CA ASN A 177 -4.14 6.80 6.50
C ASN A 177 -3.05 7.88 6.53
N GLN A 178 -3.28 9.00 7.23
CA GLN A 178 -2.33 10.13 7.21
C GLN A 178 -0.96 9.75 7.79
N LEU A 179 -0.92 8.98 8.88
CA LEU A 179 0.34 8.65 9.53
C LEU A 179 1.12 7.54 8.79
N ASN A 180 0.44 6.60 8.11
CA ASN A 180 1.12 5.68 7.20
C ASN A 180 1.67 6.42 5.97
N TRP A 181 0.93 7.36 5.39
CA TRP A 181 1.41 8.17 4.27
C TRP A 181 2.65 8.98 4.66
N GLN A 182 2.66 9.60 5.84
CA GLN A 182 3.82 10.32 6.33
C GLN A 182 5.01 9.40 6.65
N TRP A 183 4.76 8.22 7.21
CA TRP A 183 5.81 7.22 7.45
C TRP A 183 6.50 6.82 6.14
N VAL A 184 5.72 6.61 5.07
CA VAL A 184 6.28 6.30 3.74
C VAL A 184 6.95 7.52 3.11
N ALA A 185 6.37 8.71 3.25
CA ALA A 185 6.90 9.96 2.70
C ALA A 185 8.15 10.47 3.43
N GLY A 186 8.51 9.91 4.59
CA GLY A 186 9.65 10.34 5.41
C GLY A 186 9.42 11.62 6.20
N THR A 187 8.14 11.98 6.38
CA THR A 187 7.69 13.15 7.15
C THR A 187 7.05 12.76 8.48
N GLY A 188 7.09 11.47 8.83
CA GLY A 188 6.40 10.90 9.98
C GLY A 188 7.33 10.47 11.12
N THR A 189 6.91 9.41 11.80
CA THR A 189 7.64 8.79 12.93
C THR A 189 8.72 7.80 12.46
N ASP A 190 8.98 7.72 11.16
CA ASP A 190 9.89 6.76 10.56
C ASP A 190 11.36 6.97 10.99
N THR A 191 12.11 5.87 11.00
CA THR A 191 13.54 5.86 11.39
C THR A 191 14.46 5.89 10.18
N ARG A 192 13.92 5.80 8.95
CA ARG A 192 14.69 5.73 7.69
C ARG A 192 14.05 6.64 6.62
N PRO A 193 14.03 7.97 6.84
CA PRO A 193 13.26 8.95 6.06
C PRO A 193 13.69 9.06 4.60
N HIS A 194 14.90 8.60 4.29
CA HIS A 194 15.47 8.68 2.95
C HIS A 194 15.45 7.36 2.19
N ARG A 195 14.82 6.31 2.74
CA ARG A 195 14.74 5.02 2.06
C ARG A 195 13.74 5.10 0.91
N VAL A 196 14.24 5.02 -0.31
CA VAL A 196 13.42 4.84 -1.52
C VAL A 196 13.27 3.34 -1.79
N LEU A 197 12.04 2.89 -2.01
CA LEU A 197 11.77 1.50 -2.37
C LEU A 197 11.90 1.33 -3.88
N ASN A 198 12.64 0.31 -4.30
CA ASN A 198 12.65 -0.11 -5.70
C ASN A 198 11.42 -0.99 -5.97
N PRO A 199 10.41 -0.53 -6.75
CA PRO A 199 9.17 -1.27 -6.97
C PRO A 199 9.42 -2.65 -7.60
N VAL A 200 10.39 -2.79 -8.50
CA VAL A 200 10.74 -4.08 -9.13
C VAL A 200 11.29 -5.07 -8.10
N ALA A 201 12.23 -4.62 -7.25
CA ALA A 201 12.81 -5.48 -6.22
C ALA A 201 11.76 -5.91 -5.19
N GLN A 202 10.80 -5.03 -4.87
CA GLN A 202 9.70 -5.35 -3.98
C GLN A 202 8.70 -6.32 -4.62
N GLY A 203 8.33 -6.10 -5.89
CA GLY A 203 7.47 -7.02 -6.65
C GLY A 203 8.06 -8.42 -6.72
N ARG A 204 9.35 -8.55 -7.04
CA ARG A 204 10.04 -9.86 -7.04
C ARG A 204 10.08 -10.55 -5.68
N ARG A 205 10.12 -9.78 -4.59
CA ARG A 205 10.17 -10.32 -3.23
C ARG A 205 8.80 -10.77 -2.72
N PHE A 206 7.77 -9.97 -2.96
CA PHE A 206 6.44 -10.15 -2.35
C PHE A 206 5.38 -10.70 -3.31
N ASP A 207 5.71 -10.80 -4.59
CA ASP A 207 4.95 -11.47 -5.64
C ASP A 207 5.92 -12.19 -6.60
N PRO A 208 6.71 -13.18 -6.11
CA PRO A 208 7.79 -13.79 -6.88
C PRO A 208 7.32 -14.52 -8.14
N GLY A 209 6.05 -14.96 -8.14
CA GLY A 209 5.40 -15.56 -9.30
C GLY A 209 4.80 -14.54 -10.25
N GLY A 210 4.47 -13.32 -9.80
CA GLY A 210 3.68 -12.35 -10.54
C GLY A 210 2.16 -12.62 -10.48
N ALA A 211 1.69 -13.44 -9.54
CA ALA A 211 0.30 -13.85 -9.46
C ALA A 211 -0.61 -12.69 -9.00
N TYR A 212 -0.11 -11.83 -8.12
CA TYR A 212 -0.81 -10.61 -7.73
C TYR A 212 -0.90 -9.64 -8.91
N VAL A 213 0.21 -9.42 -9.63
CA VAL A 213 0.22 -8.57 -10.82
C VAL A 213 -0.76 -9.06 -11.87
N ARG A 214 -0.71 -10.35 -12.25
CA ARG A 214 -1.61 -10.90 -13.27
C ARG A 214 -3.08 -10.82 -12.91
N ARG A 215 -3.41 -10.91 -11.61
CA ARG A 215 -4.79 -10.78 -11.12
C ARG A 215 -5.36 -9.39 -11.38
N TRP A 216 -4.56 -8.35 -11.18
CA TRP A 216 -5.02 -6.95 -11.21
C TRP A 216 -4.62 -6.18 -12.46
N VAL A 217 -3.66 -6.70 -13.23
CA VAL A 217 -3.22 -6.19 -14.52
C VAL A 217 -3.40 -7.31 -15.55
N PRO A 218 -4.65 -7.59 -15.96
CA PRO A 218 -4.98 -8.75 -16.78
C PRO A 218 -4.31 -8.74 -18.15
N GLU A 219 -3.95 -7.56 -18.67
CA GLU A 219 -3.17 -7.44 -19.90
C GLU A 219 -1.74 -8.00 -19.77
N LEU A 220 -1.25 -8.26 -18.55
CA LEU A 220 0.03 -8.95 -18.29
C LEU A 220 -0.15 -10.42 -17.89
N ALA A 221 -1.37 -10.99 -18.00
CA ALA A 221 -1.67 -12.36 -17.58
C ALA A 221 -0.73 -13.40 -18.21
N ASP A 222 -0.48 -13.28 -19.51
CA ASP A 222 0.32 -14.25 -20.28
C ASP A 222 1.81 -13.88 -20.36
N VAL A 223 2.23 -12.77 -19.74
CA VAL A 223 3.63 -12.37 -19.73
C VAL A 223 4.46 -13.36 -18.92
N GLU A 224 5.58 -13.80 -19.50
CA GLU A 224 6.50 -14.72 -18.82
C GLU A 224 6.95 -14.18 -17.46
N ARG A 225 7.13 -15.09 -16.48
CA ARG A 225 7.50 -14.75 -15.11
C ARG A 225 8.72 -13.83 -14.99
N ARG A 226 9.72 -13.97 -15.87
CA ARG A 226 10.93 -13.13 -15.83
C ARG A 226 10.65 -11.66 -16.18
N PHE A 227 9.59 -11.37 -16.92
CA PHE A 227 9.22 -10.04 -17.40
C PHE A 227 8.03 -9.42 -16.67
N VAL A 228 7.26 -10.19 -15.89
CA VAL A 228 6.02 -9.72 -15.24
C VAL A 228 6.18 -8.46 -14.37
N HIS A 229 7.37 -8.22 -13.81
CA HIS A 229 7.69 -7.03 -13.02
C HIS A 229 8.50 -5.97 -13.77
N GLU A 230 8.97 -6.28 -14.99
CA GLU A 230 9.75 -5.40 -15.88
C GLU A 230 9.35 -5.60 -17.35
N PRO A 231 8.08 -5.40 -17.75
CA PRO A 231 7.62 -5.68 -19.11
C PRO A 231 8.33 -4.84 -20.17
N TRP A 232 8.85 -3.66 -19.79
CA TRP A 232 9.67 -2.80 -20.66
C TRP A 232 10.99 -3.46 -21.11
N ARG A 233 11.44 -4.54 -20.45
CA ARG A 233 12.64 -5.30 -20.87
C ARG A 233 12.37 -6.32 -21.97
N MET A 234 11.10 -6.57 -22.31
CA MET A 234 10.72 -7.42 -23.44
C MET A 234 11.09 -6.77 -24.77
N ALA A 235 11.25 -7.58 -25.82
CA ALA A 235 11.43 -7.05 -27.17
C ALA A 235 10.22 -6.18 -27.56
N ALA A 236 10.45 -5.05 -28.22
CA ALA A 236 9.39 -4.07 -28.52
C ALA A 236 8.19 -4.69 -29.28
N ALA A 237 8.47 -5.58 -30.24
CA ALA A 237 7.44 -6.28 -31.01
C ALA A 237 6.60 -7.24 -30.15
N GLU A 238 7.16 -7.80 -29.09
CA GLU A 238 6.45 -8.67 -28.14
C GLU A 238 5.65 -7.82 -27.15
N ARG A 239 6.26 -6.77 -26.61
CA ARG A 239 5.63 -5.84 -25.66
C ARG A 239 4.38 -5.17 -26.23
N ALA A 240 4.43 -4.77 -27.51
CA ALA A 240 3.31 -4.13 -28.20
C ALA A 240 2.02 -4.98 -28.21
N ARG A 241 2.12 -6.31 -28.02
CA ARG A 241 0.96 -7.22 -27.99
C ARG A 241 0.11 -7.07 -26.74
N TYR A 242 0.68 -6.58 -25.65
CA TYR A 242 0.00 -6.51 -24.35
C TYR A 242 -0.66 -5.15 -24.08
N GLY A 243 -0.34 -4.10 -24.85
CA GLY A 243 -0.95 -2.77 -24.66
C GLY A 243 -0.69 -2.13 -23.28
N TYR A 244 0.27 -2.65 -22.50
CA TYR A 244 0.64 -2.12 -21.20
C TYR A 244 1.60 -0.92 -21.35
N PRO A 245 1.41 0.20 -20.62
CA PRO A 245 2.16 1.43 -20.83
C PRO A 245 3.66 1.29 -20.49
N GLU A 246 4.47 2.13 -21.14
CA GLU A 246 5.87 2.32 -20.74
C GLU A 246 5.96 2.97 -19.34
N PRO A 247 7.07 2.75 -18.62
CA PRO A 247 7.31 3.43 -17.34
C PRO A 247 7.24 4.95 -17.47
N VAL A 248 6.41 5.60 -16.64
CA VAL A 248 6.30 7.07 -16.59
C VAL A 248 7.61 7.76 -16.18
N ILE A 249 8.53 7.00 -15.57
CA ILE A 249 9.87 7.46 -15.19
C ILE A 249 10.82 6.27 -15.08
N GLY A 250 12.09 6.46 -15.43
CA GLY A 250 13.14 5.47 -15.18
C GLY A 250 13.56 5.39 -13.70
N LEU A 251 13.92 4.21 -13.20
CA LEU A 251 14.31 4.02 -11.80
C LEU A 251 15.47 4.94 -11.36
N ALA A 252 16.48 5.11 -12.20
CA ALA A 252 17.63 5.99 -11.92
C ALA A 252 17.21 7.47 -11.88
N GLU A 253 16.33 7.88 -12.81
CA GLU A 253 15.81 9.23 -12.87
C GLU A 253 14.95 9.55 -11.63
N GLY A 254 14.07 8.64 -11.22
CA GLY A 254 13.26 8.79 -10.01
C GLY A 254 14.09 8.89 -8.74
N LEU A 255 15.16 8.10 -8.62
CA LEU A 255 16.09 8.22 -7.50
C LEU A 255 16.83 9.56 -7.52
N ALA A 256 17.28 10.01 -8.69
CA ALA A 256 17.94 11.31 -8.83
C ALA A 256 16.98 12.47 -8.51
N ARG A 257 15.70 12.36 -8.90
CA ARG A 257 14.63 13.31 -8.54
C ARG A 257 14.47 13.40 -7.03
N PHE A 258 14.41 12.26 -6.33
CA PHE A 258 14.35 12.24 -4.86
C PHE A 258 15.56 12.90 -4.20
N LYS A 259 16.77 12.61 -4.68
CA LYS A 259 18.02 13.17 -4.13
C LYS A 259 18.08 14.68 -4.29
N ARG A 260 17.83 15.20 -5.50
CA ARG A 260 17.77 16.64 -5.79
C ARG A 260 16.81 17.35 -4.86
N ALA A 261 15.58 16.84 -4.77
CA ALA A 261 14.54 17.50 -4.00
C ALA A 261 14.74 17.43 -2.47
N ARG A 262 15.67 16.59 -1.99
CA ARG A 262 16.11 16.51 -0.60
C ARG A 262 17.48 17.13 -0.34
N GLY A 263 18.09 17.78 -1.34
CA GLY A 263 19.43 18.35 -1.24
C GLY A 263 20.51 17.31 -0.95
N ARG A 264 20.44 16.14 -1.62
CA ARG A 264 21.33 14.98 -1.37
C ARG A 264 22.07 14.51 -2.63
N ASP A 265 22.33 15.42 -3.55
CA ASP A 265 23.15 15.14 -4.74
C ASP A 265 24.63 14.99 -4.39
#